data_AF-A0A970I6V1-F1
#
_entry.id   AF-A0A970I6V1-F1
#
_cell.length_a   1.000
_cell.length_b   1.000
_cell.length_c   1.000
_cell.angle_alpha   90.00
_cell.angle_beta   90.00
_cell.angle_gamma   90.00
#
_symmetry.space_group_name_H-M   'P 1'
#
loop_
_entity.id
_entity.type
_entity.pdbx_description
1 polymer ?
#
loop_
_entity_poly.entity_id
_entity_poly.type
_entity_poly.pdbx_seq_one_letter_code
_entity_poly.pdbx_strand_id
1 'polypeptide(L)'
;MKNLKYWAVLMTIGLFFNACLDDEPTTQVTYQYVPIDSISIKEINPVKSVTEIKTYFTKSNDCELFFDYDYQISGNERTVSIITSLLRNENCIDAPQAAVNTLQFVPTSSGTYTFRFWAGIDENQQAQFIIKEIEIP
;
A
#
# COMPACT_ATOMS: atom_id res chain seq x y z
N MET A 1 -19.78 9.28 63.88
CA MET A 1 -19.33 9.87 62.60
C MET A 1 -18.01 9.28 62.08
N LYS A 2 -17.74 7.97 62.24
CA LYS A 2 -16.52 7.32 61.68
C LYS A 2 -16.77 6.71 60.29
N ASN A 3 -18.03 6.35 60.00
CA ASN A 3 -18.40 5.58 58.81
C ASN A 3 -18.68 6.47 57.59
N LEU A 4 -18.95 7.76 57.82
CA LEU A 4 -19.24 8.76 56.78
C LEU A 4 -17.98 9.10 55.94
N LYS A 5 -16.79 9.00 56.55
CA LYS A 5 -15.51 9.23 55.86
C LYS A 5 -15.23 8.17 54.80
N TYR A 6 -15.61 6.92 55.04
CA TYR A 6 -15.41 5.83 54.09
C TYR A 6 -16.38 5.92 52.90
N TRP A 7 -17.60 6.41 53.12
CA TRP A 7 -18.56 6.67 52.04
C TRP A 7 -18.11 7.82 51.12
N ALA A 8 -17.51 8.87 51.68
CA ALA A 8 -16.97 9.98 50.90
C ALA A 8 -15.78 9.57 50.01
N VAL A 9 -14.94 8.64 50.48
CA VAL A 9 -13.79 8.10 49.72
C VAL A 9 -14.24 7.13 48.61
N LEU A 10 -15.31 6.37 48.84
CA LEU A 10 -15.86 5.45 47.83
C LEU A 10 -16.48 6.21 46.64
N MET A 11 -17.07 7.40 46.90
CA MET A 11 -17.72 8.22 45.88
C MET A 11 -16.72 8.94 44.96
N THR A 12 -15.55 9.34 45.48
CA THR A 12 -14.49 9.97 44.67
C THR A 12 -13.73 8.97 43.78
N ILE A 13 -13.68 7.69 44.13
CA ILE A 13 -13.08 6.63 43.30
C ILE A 13 -13.95 6.28 42.07
N GLY A 14 -15.26 6.48 42.14
CA GLY A 14 -16.18 6.21 41.02
C GLY A 14 -16.11 7.21 39.86
N LEU A 15 -15.52 8.40 40.07
CA LEU A 15 -15.48 9.48 39.07
C LEU A 15 -14.36 9.34 38.03
N PHE A 16 -13.44 8.39 38.21
CA PHE A 16 -12.29 8.20 37.30
C PHE A 16 -12.51 7.17 36.18
N PHE A 17 -13.70 6.57 36.06
CA PHE A 17 -13.99 5.55 35.04
C PHE A 17 -14.62 6.09 33.74
N ASN A 18 -14.83 7.40 33.60
CA ASN A 18 -15.22 7.99 32.31
C ASN A 18 -13.98 8.23 31.44
N ALA A 19 -13.32 7.13 31.05
CA ALA A 19 -12.29 7.17 30.03
C ALA A 19 -12.94 7.46 28.66
N CYS A 20 -12.34 8.40 27.92
CA CYS A 20 -12.62 8.81 26.55
C CYS A 20 -13.50 7.85 25.73
N LEU A 21 -14.74 8.26 25.43
CA LEU A 21 -15.44 7.80 24.24
C LEU A 21 -14.90 8.64 23.09
N ASP A 22 -14.03 8.05 22.28
CA ASP A 22 -13.60 8.62 21.02
C ASP A 22 -14.70 8.35 19.99
N ASP A 23 -15.76 9.18 20.00
CA ASP A 23 -16.92 9.10 19.10
C ASP A 23 -16.69 9.92 17.80
N GLU A 24 -15.43 10.10 17.38
CA GLU A 24 -15.13 10.69 16.08
C GLU A 24 -15.45 9.64 14.98
N PRO A 25 -16.21 10.00 13.92
CA PRO A 25 -16.44 9.09 12.81
C PRO A 25 -15.12 8.84 12.07
N THR A 26 -14.40 7.78 12.45
CA THR A 26 -13.18 7.38 11.75
C THR A 26 -13.54 6.85 10.36
N THR A 27 -13.05 7.50 9.31
CA THR A 27 -13.11 6.95 7.95
C THR A 27 -12.31 5.65 7.93
N GLN A 28 -12.98 4.53 7.72
CA GLN A 28 -12.33 3.23 7.65
C GLN A 28 -11.61 3.08 6.30
N VAL A 29 -10.28 2.98 6.35
CA VAL A 29 -9.41 2.75 5.20
C VAL A 29 -8.86 1.33 5.27
N THR A 30 -8.98 0.56 4.20
CA THR A 30 -8.35 -0.77 4.05
C THR A 30 -7.27 -0.71 2.98
N TYR A 31 -6.15 -1.39 3.20
CA TYR A 31 -5.07 -1.54 2.21
C TYR A 31 -5.06 -2.94 1.63
N GLN A 32 -4.84 -3.04 0.33
CA GLN A 32 -4.78 -4.33 -0.37
C GLN A 32 -3.77 -4.30 -1.52
N TYR A 33 -3.20 -5.47 -1.79
CA TYR A 33 -2.34 -5.68 -2.94
C TYR A 33 -3.17 -5.84 -4.22
N VAL A 34 -2.73 -5.20 -5.30
CA VAL A 34 -3.35 -5.31 -6.63
C VAL A 34 -2.32 -5.79 -7.65
N PRO A 35 -2.67 -6.77 -8.51
CA PRO A 35 -1.75 -7.27 -9.51
C PRO A 35 -1.41 -6.20 -10.54
N ILE A 36 -0.17 -6.24 -11.03
CA ILE A 36 0.28 -5.41 -12.15
C ILE A 36 -0.07 -6.16 -13.43
N ASP A 37 -0.89 -5.53 -14.27
CA ASP A 37 -1.36 -6.10 -15.54
C ASP A 37 -0.26 -6.01 -16.62
N SER A 38 0.45 -4.88 -16.67
CA SER A 38 1.56 -4.67 -17.61
C SER A 38 2.47 -3.53 -17.19
N ILE A 39 3.64 -3.43 -17.83
CA ILE A 39 4.61 -2.36 -17.60
C ILE A 39 5.09 -1.72 -18.92
N SER A 40 5.52 -0.46 -18.83
CA SER A 40 6.14 0.25 -19.96
C SER A 40 7.29 1.14 -19.47
N ILE A 41 8.39 1.13 -20.21
CA ILE A 41 9.58 1.94 -19.95
C ILE A 41 9.89 2.69 -21.24
N LYS A 42 9.97 4.03 -21.17
CA LYS A 42 10.23 4.87 -22.36
C LYS A 42 11.72 5.06 -22.62
N GLU A 43 12.47 5.30 -21.57
CA GLU A 43 13.88 5.65 -21.62
C GLU A 43 14.57 5.07 -20.39
N ILE A 44 15.77 4.53 -20.56
CA ILE A 44 16.61 4.04 -19.47
C ILE A 44 17.72 5.06 -19.27
N ASN A 45 17.78 5.59 -18.05
CA ASN A 45 18.72 6.62 -17.68
C ASN A 45 19.94 6.04 -16.93
N PRO A 46 21.10 6.73 -16.98
CA PRO A 46 22.32 6.29 -16.31
C PRO A 46 22.21 6.33 -14.78
N VAL A 47 23.25 5.84 -14.11
CA VAL A 47 23.39 5.86 -12.65
C VAL A 47 23.08 7.24 -12.07
N LYS A 48 22.33 7.28 -10.96
CA LYS A 48 21.84 8.48 -10.25
C LYS A 48 20.81 9.33 -11.01
N SER A 49 20.32 8.87 -12.15
CA SER A 49 19.22 9.51 -12.88
C SER A 49 17.94 8.67 -12.79
N VAL A 50 16.78 9.34 -12.84
CA VAL A 50 15.48 8.68 -12.70
C VAL A 50 15.11 7.97 -14.00
N THR A 51 14.90 6.65 -13.95
CA THR A 51 14.22 5.86 -14.98
C THR A 51 12.76 5.69 -14.57
N GLU A 52 11.82 6.14 -15.41
CA GLU A 52 10.40 6.01 -15.16
C GLU A 52 9.85 4.67 -15.69
N ILE A 53 9.25 3.90 -14.80
CA ILE A 53 8.59 2.63 -15.14
C ILE A 53 7.09 2.81 -14.90
N LYS A 54 6.29 2.84 -15.97
CA LYS A 54 4.84 2.87 -15.86
C LYS A 54 4.32 1.48 -15.54
N THR A 55 3.50 1.38 -14.50
CA THR A 55 2.80 0.15 -14.11
C THR A 55 1.31 0.35 -14.34
N TYR A 56 0.70 -0.55 -15.10
CA TYR A 56 -0.74 -0.57 -15.38
C TYR A 56 -1.39 -1.64 -14.51
N PHE A 57 -2.53 -1.32 -13.91
CA PHE A 57 -3.26 -2.20 -13.02
C PHE A 57 -4.76 -1.91 -13.10
N THR A 58 -5.58 -2.88 -12.71
CA THR A 58 -7.04 -2.76 -12.73
C THR A 58 -7.55 -2.63 -11.30
N LYS A 59 -8.24 -1.52 -11.02
CA LYS A 59 -8.97 -1.30 -9.77
C LYS A 59 -10.31 -2.00 -9.81
N SER A 60 -10.78 -2.53 -8.69
CA SER A 60 -12.08 -3.23 -8.64
C SER A 60 -13.29 -2.29 -8.62
N ASN A 61 -13.11 -1.09 -8.05
CA ASN A 61 -14.11 -0.03 -7.98
C ASN A 61 -13.46 1.37 -8.06
N ASP A 62 -14.29 2.41 -8.10
CA ASP A 62 -13.87 3.80 -8.20
C ASP A 62 -13.27 4.38 -6.91
N CYS A 63 -13.61 3.85 -5.74
CA CYS A 63 -13.08 4.24 -4.43
C CYS A 63 -11.66 3.72 -4.14
N GLU A 64 -11.18 2.75 -4.91
CA GLU A 64 -9.79 2.32 -4.82
C GLU A 64 -8.86 3.42 -5.35
N LEU A 65 -7.84 3.75 -4.57
CA LEU A 65 -6.82 4.71 -4.94
C LEU A 65 -5.45 4.06 -4.82
N PHE A 66 -4.52 4.43 -5.71
CA PHE A 66 -3.11 4.06 -5.54
C PHE A 66 -2.62 4.62 -4.20
N PHE A 67 -2.02 3.76 -3.39
CA PHE A 67 -1.45 4.16 -2.10
C PHE A 67 0.07 4.17 -2.16
N ASP A 68 0.69 3.03 -2.47
CA ASP A 68 2.15 2.91 -2.54
C ASP A 68 2.60 1.69 -3.36
N TYR A 69 3.91 1.58 -3.60
CA TYR A 69 4.54 0.35 -4.05
C TYR A 69 5.15 -0.39 -2.85
N ASP A 70 4.87 -1.68 -2.72
CA ASP A 70 5.73 -2.57 -1.93
C ASP A 70 6.96 -2.89 -2.78
N TYR A 71 8.09 -2.28 -2.42
CA TYR A 71 9.32 -2.30 -3.21
C TYR A 71 10.45 -2.97 -2.44
N GLN A 72 10.73 -4.24 -2.77
CA GLN A 72 11.73 -5.05 -2.10
C GLN A 72 13.02 -5.11 -2.91
N ILE A 73 14.15 -4.99 -2.21
CA ILE A 73 15.49 -4.91 -2.81
C ILE A 73 16.33 -6.11 -2.34
N SER A 74 16.88 -6.85 -3.30
CA SER A 74 17.86 -7.91 -3.03
C SER A 74 19.00 -7.83 -4.06
N GLY A 75 20.10 -7.18 -3.70
CA GLY A 75 21.19 -6.89 -4.65
C GLY A 75 20.69 -6.03 -5.82
N ASN A 76 20.74 -6.59 -7.04
CA ASN A 76 20.20 -5.97 -8.26
C ASN A 76 18.78 -6.45 -8.61
N GLU A 77 18.19 -7.36 -7.82
CA GLU A 77 16.79 -7.75 -7.96
C GLU A 77 15.87 -6.73 -7.30
N ARG A 78 14.74 -6.44 -7.94
CA ARG A 78 13.67 -5.55 -7.47
C ARG A 78 12.34 -6.29 -7.56
N THR A 79 11.73 -6.59 -6.44
CA THR A 79 10.37 -7.16 -6.41
C THR A 79 9.38 -6.05 -6.09
N VAL A 80 8.37 -5.90 -6.94
CA VAL A 80 7.45 -4.75 -6.91
C VAL A 80 6.01 -5.22 -6.93
N SER A 81 5.20 -4.73 -5.98
CA SER A 81 3.75 -4.91 -5.95
C SER A 81 3.06 -3.56 -5.73
N ILE A 82 1.80 -3.41 -6.17
CA ILE A 82 1.01 -2.21 -5.92
C ILE A 82 0.15 -2.42 -4.68
N ILE A 83 0.11 -1.41 -3.81
CA ILE A 83 -0.83 -1.30 -2.70
C ILE A 83 -1.85 -0.22 -3.07
N THR A 84 -3.13 -0.55 -2.93
CA THR A 84 -4.24 0.40 -3.03
C THR A 84 -4.91 0.60 -1.68
N SER A 85 -5.51 1.77 -1.49
CA SER A 85 -6.38 2.08 -0.37
C SER A 85 -7.84 2.09 -0.81
N LEU A 86 -8.74 1.49 -0.01
CA LEU A 86 -10.18 1.48 -0.21
C LEU A 86 -10.89 2.21 0.94
N LEU A 87 -11.74 3.18 0.60
CA LEU A 87 -12.56 3.94 1.54
C LEU A 87 -13.92 3.25 1.74
N ARG A 88 -14.22 2.73 2.94
CA ARG A 88 -15.37 1.84 3.18
C ARG A 88 -16.73 2.54 3.27
N ASN A 89 -16.76 3.86 3.44
CA ASN A 89 -17.98 4.63 3.69
C ASN A 89 -18.40 5.53 2.52
N GLU A 90 -17.86 5.28 1.33
CA GLU A 90 -18.25 5.98 0.11
C GLU A 90 -19.25 5.12 -0.70
N ASN A 91 -20.17 5.77 -1.42
CA ASN A 91 -21.04 5.08 -2.36
C ASN A 91 -20.23 4.71 -3.61
N CYS A 92 -19.42 3.66 -3.50
CA CYS A 92 -18.55 3.19 -4.57
C CYS A 92 -19.36 2.52 -5.68
N ILE A 93 -18.94 2.74 -6.92
CA ILE A 93 -19.45 2.03 -8.08
C ILE A 93 -18.49 0.87 -8.35
N ASP A 94 -18.99 -0.36 -8.19
CA ASP A 94 -18.28 -1.60 -8.54
C ASP A 94 -18.13 -1.70 -10.06
N ALA A 95 -17.12 -1.01 -10.58
CA ALA A 95 -16.77 -0.99 -11.99
C ALA A 95 -15.24 -1.15 -12.12
N PRO A 96 -14.76 -2.23 -12.75
CA PRO A 96 -13.35 -2.39 -13.04
C PRO A 96 -12.82 -1.22 -13.88
N GLN A 97 -11.77 -0.58 -13.39
CA GLN A 97 -11.17 0.58 -14.05
C GLN A 97 -9.66 0.37 -14.22
N ALA A 98 -9.19 0.52 -15.45
CA ALA A 98 -7.77 0.55 -15.74
C ALA A 98 -7.15 1.83 -15.13
N ALA A 99 -6.06 1.65 -14.41
CA ALA A 99 -5.29 2.70 -13.79
C ALA A 99 -3.81 2.57 -14.18
N VAL A 100 -3.09 3.67 -14.05
CA VAL A 100 -1.65 3.73 -14.31
C VAL A 100 -0.98 4.51 -13.20
N ASN A 101 0.17 4.03 -12.75
CA ASN A 101 1.06 4.81 -11.90
C ASN A 101 2.52 4.68 -12.39
N THR A 102 3.38 5.58 -11.93
CA THR A 102 4.79 5.64 -12.36
C THR A 102 5.71 5.34 -11.18
N LEU A 103 6.42 4.22 -11.26
CA LEU A 103 7.52 3.89 -10.37
C LEU A 103 8.77 4.64 -10.84
N GLN A 104 9.39 5.37 -9.91
CA GLN A 104 10.65 6.07 -10.14
C GLN A 104 11.81 5.19 -9.68
N PHE A 105 12.64 4.73 -10.62
CA PHE A 105 13.82 3.94 -10.32
C PHE A 105 15.09 4.78 -10.45
N VAL A 106 15.90 4.84 -9.39
CA VAL A 106 17.20 5.53 -9.38
C VAL A 106 18.31 4.52 -9.08
N PRO A 107 19.04 4.02 -10.08
CA PRO A 107 20.10 3.05 -9.87
C PRO A 107 21.34 3.69 -9.21
N THR A 108 21.97 2.96 -8.31
CA THR A 108 23.18 3.38 -7.57
C THR A 108 24.48 2.91 -8.22
N SER A 109 24.40 1.91 -9.09
CA SER A 109 25.51 1.36 -9.87
C SER A 109 25.04 0.96 -11.27
N SER A 110 25.97 0.89 -12.22
CA SER A 110 25.71 0.34 -13.56
C SER A 110 25.56 -1.18 -13.51
N GLY A 111 25.09 -1.75 -14.63
CA GLY A 111 24.84 -3.18 -14.81
C GLY A 111 23.37 -3.55 -14.87
N THR A 112 23.10 -4.85 -14.90
CA THR A 112 21.75 -5.40 -15.07
C THR A 112 20.99 -5.43 -13.75
N TYR A 113 19.77 -4.88 -13.77
CA TYR A 113 18.77 -5.00 -12.70
C TYR A 113 17.62 -5.87 -13.17
N THR A 114 17.23 -6.85 -12.35
CA THR A 114 16.09 -7.74 -12.64
C THR A 114 14.89 -7.30 -11.83
N PHE A 115 13.87 -6.79 -12.51
CA PHE A 115 12.59 -6.46 -11.89
C PHE A 115 11.63 -7.64 -11.97
N ARG A 116 10.91 -7.87 -10.87
CA ARG A 116 9.83 -8.85 -10.72
C ARG A 116 8.59 -8.11 -10.27
N PHE A 117 7.72 -7.78 -11.20
CA PHE A 117 6.44 -7.12 -10.91
C PHE A 117 5.40 -8.18 -10.61
N TRP A 118 4.81 -8.17 -9.41
CA TRP A 118 3.81 -9.17 -9.02
C TRP A 118 2.55 -9.02 -9.88
N ALA A 119 2.19 -10.11 -10.55
CA ALA A 119 1.10 -10.19 -11.52
C ALA A 119 -0.04 -11.08 -11.02
N GLY A 120 -0.16 -11.23 -9.70
CA GLY A 120 -1.21 -12.03 -9.08
C GLY A 120 -0.77 -13.44 -8.71
N ILE A 121 -1.76 -14.30 -8.53
CA ILE A 121 -1.61 -15.71 -8.16
C ILE A 121 -2.29 -16.54 -9.24
N ASP A 122 -1.67 -17.63 -9.66
CA ASP A 122 -2.24 -18.56 -10.64
C ASP A 122 -3.24 -19.56 -10.02
N GLU A 123 -3.80 -20.44 -10.86
CA GLU A 123 -4.74 -21.49 -10.45
C GLU A 123 -4.15 -22.48 -9.43
N ASN A 124 -2.82 -22.59 -9.35
CA ASN A 124 -2.11 -23.47 -8.42
C ASN A 124 -1.71 -22.76 -7.12
N GLN A 125 -2.23 -21.56 -6.87
CA GLN A 125 -1.87 -20.71 -5.72
C GLN A 125 -0.39 -20.27 -5.70
N GLN A 126 0.27 -20.20 -6.86
CA GLN A 126 1.63 -19.72 -6.98
C GLN A 126 1.69 -18.28 -7.45
N ALA A 127 2.60 -17.49 -6.88
CA ALA A 127 2.79 -16.10 -7.26
C ALA A 127 3.38 -15.98 -8.67
N GLN A 128 2.72 -15.19 -9.52
CA GLN A 128 3.15 -14.90 -10.88
C GLN A 128 3.85 -13.54 -10.94
N PHE A 129 4.85 -13.41 -11.80
CA PHE A 129 5.63 -12.19 -11.94
C PHE A 129 5.88 -11.85 -13.41
N ILE A 130 5.75 -10.57 -13.76
CA ILE A 130 6.30 -10.01 -14.99
C ILE A 130 7.78 -9.71 -14.71
N ILE A 131 8.68 -10.44 -15.39
CA ILE A 131 10.12 -10.28 -15.24
C ILE A 131 10.64 -9.31 -16.30
N LYS A 132 11.40 -8.29 -15.87
CA LYS A 132 12.03 -7.33 -16.77
C LYS A 132 13.47 -7.05 -16.36
N GLU A 133 14.41 -7.30 -17.26
CA GLU A 133 15.80 -6.87 -17.11
C GLU A 133 15.98 -5.45 -17.65
N ILE A 134 16.67 -4.61 -16.89
CA ILE A 134 17.01 -3.22 -17.23
C ILE A 134 18.53 -3.09 -17.13
N GLU A 135 19.17 -2.76 -18.26
CA GLU A 135 20.61 -2.54 -18.34
C GLU A 135 20.92 -1.06 -18.08
N ILE A 136 21.62 -0.77 -16.98
CA ILE A 136 22.01 0.60 -16.64
C ILE A 136 23.42 0.88 -17.19
N PRO A 137 23.60 1.89 -18.05
CA PRO A 137 24.88 2.24 -18.64
C PRO A 137 25.87 2.83 -17.63
#